data_AF-A0AAW5AQ24-F1
#
_entry.id   AF-A0AAW5AQ24-F1
#
_cell.length_a   1.000
_cell.length_b   1.000
_cell.length_c   1.000
_cell.angle_alpha   90.00
_cell.angle_beta   90.00
_cell.angle_gamma   90.00
#
_symmetry.space_group_name_H-M   'P 1'
#
loop_
_entity.id
_entity.type
_entity.pdbx_description
1 polymer ?
#
loop_
_entity_poly.entity_id
_entity_poly.type
_entity_poly.pdbx_seq_one_letter_code
_entity_poly.pdbx_strand_id
1 'polypeptide(L)'
;MADFSFPDFRAVYNYAPKYQIQHLKFALRTLFHRRRIRAFERFVNSSAAYQHFFAALPQDAYPLLHTYIDKRFRAADRLKHMSADLATAKAAFGEDIFSRLNLRENSIVLSPLSDGLILCLNRNTNCMDEGWWAVSLRNDDNRILYSATFAFIGGRIIIASVQGPAGAEAKDQVRRLTKQLHGLRPQNLMTVALQYLAAALTGTHAAGIAHDHQVKLRWRLKKRVQMNYDSFWHLPAPTRTWSQGFIMKKVLLYKL
;
A
#
# COMPACT_ATOMS: atom_id res chain seq x y z
N MET A 1 -16.17 23.28 -3.88
CA MET A 1 -14.82 22.88 -3.45
C MET A 1 -13.82 23.62 -4.29
N ALA A 2 -12.66 24.00 -3.73
CA ALA A 2 -11.58 24.57 -4.52
C ALA A 2 -10.99 23.50 -5.44
N ASP A 3 -10.54 23.91 -6.63
CA ASP A 3 -9.86 23.00 -7.56
C ASP A 3 -8.57 22.47 -6.92
N PHE A 4 -8.33 21.18 -7.11
CA PHE A 4 -7.09 20.55 -6.70
C PHE A 4 -5.93 21.11 -7.53
N SER A 5 -4.89 21.54 -6.82
CA SER A 5 -3.58 21.89 -7.34
C SER A 5 -2.57 20.93 -6.74
N PHE A 6 -1.60 20.51 -7.55
CA PHE A 6 -0.55 19.60 -7.09
C PHE A 6 0.22 20.23 -5.92
N PRO A 7 0.56 19.45 -4.86
CA PRO A 7 1.20 19.97 -3.66
C PRO A 7 2.54 20.64 -3.99
N ASP A 8 2.84 21.72 -3.30
CA ASP A 8 4.14 22.34 -3.33
C ASP A 8 5.16 21.57 -2.46
N PHE A 9 6.40 22.05 -2.42
CA PHE A 9 7.45 21.40 -1.64
C PHE A 9 7.12 21.34 -0.15
N ARG A 10 6.49 22.39 0.41
CA ARG A 10 6.21 22.48 1.85
C ARG A 10 5.09 21.53 2.25
N ALA A 11 4.08 21.37 1.41
CA ALA A 11 3.00 20.41 1.61
C ALA A 11 3.53 18.96 1.62
N VAL A 12 4.55 18.65 0.80
CA VAL A 12 5.18 17.30 0.78
C VAL A 12 6.19 17.11 1.91
N TYR A 13 6.97 18.14 2.25
CA TYR A 13 8.08 18.09 3.20
C TYR A 13 7.89 19.06 4.35
N ASN A 14 7.24 18.60 5.43
CA ASN A 14 7.08 19.39 6.68
C ASN A 14 8.41 19.61 7.42
N TYR A 15 9.33 18.65 7.35
CA TYR A 15 10.69 18.77 7.88
C TYR A 15 11.65 17.88 7.06
N ALA A 16 12.68 18.48 6.45
CA ALA A 16 13.61 17.77 5.57
C ALA A 16 15.07 18.00 6.00
N PRO A 17 15.81 16.96 6.45
CA PRO A 17 17.26 17.09 6.60
C PRO A 17 17.88 17.39 5.23
N LYS A 18 18.73 18.42 5.15
CA LYS A 18 19.27 18.99 3.89
C LYS A 18 18.18 19.60 2.99
N TYR A 19 17.39 20.50 3.56
CA TYR A 19 16.26 21.21 2.95
C TYR A 19 16.55 21.71 1.52
N GLN A 20 17.69 22.37 1.30
CA GLN A 20 18.04 22.94 -0.02
C GLN A 20 18.19 21.89 -1.14
N ILE A 21 18.84 20.75 -0.87
CA ILE A 21 19.03 19.69 -1.87
C ILE A 21 17.70 19.02 -2.19
N GLN A 22 16.86 18.79 -1.17
CA GLN A 22 15.54 18.20 -1.39
C GLN A 22 14.64 19.15 -2.18
N HIS A 23 14.69 20.43 -1.86
CA HIS A 23 13.97 21.48 -2.59
C HIS A 23 14.40 21.53 -4.05
N LEU A 24 15.70 21.53 -4.34
CA LEU A 24 16.22 21.51 -5.71
C LEU A 24 15.75 20.26 -6.48
N LYS A 25 15.85 19.08 -5.87
CA LYS A 25 15.38 17.83 -6.49
C LYS A 25 13.88 17.86 -6.78
N PHE A 26 13.08 18.38 -5.84
CA PHE A 26 11.65 18.54 -6.02
C PHE A 26 11.36 19.52 -7.16
N ALA A 27 11.94 20.71 -7.14
CA ALA A 27 11.75 21.73 -8.18
C ALA A 27 12.09 21.21 -9.58
N LEU A 28 13.22 20.50 -9.72
CA LEU A 28 13.61 19.87 -10.98
C LEU A 28 12.59 18.82 -11.43
N ARG A 29 12.17 17.92 -10.54
CA ARG A 29 11.12 16.91 -10.86
C ARG A 29 9.82 17.58 -11.29
N THR A 30 9.39 18.62 -10.59
CA THR A 30 8.19 19.39 -10.91
C THR A 30 8.29 20.02 -12.29
N LEU A 31 9.44 20.60 -12.63
CA LEU A 31 9.69 21.18 -13.96
C LEU A 31 9.64 20.12 -15.06
N PHE A 32 10.39 19.02 -14.91
CA PHE A 32 10.45 17.94 -15.91
C PHE A 32 9.12 17.19 -16.06
N HIS A 33 8.28 17.16 -15.03
CA HIS A 33 7.00 16.46 -15.03
C HIS A 33 5.78 17.38 -15.12
N ARG A 34 5.95 18.68 -15.43
CA ARG A 34 4.85 19.67 -15.47
C ARG A 34 3.66 19.25 -16.33
N ARG A 35 3.90 18.64 -17.49
CA ARG A 35 2.83 18.12 -18.36
C ARG A 35 2.02 17.00 -17.70
N ARG A 36 2.67 16.20 -16.85
CA ARG A 36 2.05 15.05 -16.16
C ARG A 36 1.33 15.49 -14.90
N ILE A 37 1.89 16.45 -14.19
CA ILE A 37 1.23 17.18 -13.10
C ILE A 37 -0.10 17.76 -13.59
N ARG A 38 -0.08 18.55 -14.66
CA ARG A 38 -1.31 19.14 -15.25
C ARG A 38 -2.31 18.10 -15.75
N ALA A 39 -1.84 16.93 -16.17
CA ALA A 39 -2.74 15.84 -16.57
C ALA A 39 -3.38 15.19 -15.34
N PHE A 40 -2.62 15.01 -14.26
CA PHE A 40 -3.13 14.51 -13.00
C PHE A 40 -4.10 15.48 -12.34
N GLU A 41 -3.80 16.78 -12.32
CA GLU A 41 -4.72 17.82 -11.82
C GLU A 41 -6.04 17.81 -12.58
N ARG A 42 -6.01 17.77 -13.92
CA ARG A 42 -7.24 17.64 -14.73
C ARG A 42 -8.03 16.38 -14.41
N PHE A 43 -7.35 15.25 -14.18
CA PHE A 43 -8.00 14.02 -13.77
C PHE A 43 -8.66 14.15 -12.39
N VAL A 44 -7.94 14.67 -11.38
CA VAL A 44 -8.51 14.86 -10.03
C VAL A 44 -9.68 15.84 -10.07
N ASN A 45 -9.56 16.93 -10.83
CA ASN A 45 -10.63 17.92 -10.98
C ASN A 45 -11.80 17.47 -11.85
N SER A 46 -11.75 16.28 -12.46
CA SER A 46 -12.88 15.73 -13.21
C SER A 46 -14.00 15.18 -12.33
N SER A 47 -13.78 15.03 -11.02
CA SER A 47 -14.75 14.45 -10.08
C SER A 47 -14.58 15.04 -8.68
N ALA A 48 -15.68 15.47 -8.07
CA ALA A 48 -15.69 15.98 -6.69
C ALA A 48 -15.15 14.94 -5.68
N ALA A 49 -15.38 13.65 -5.92
CA ALA A 49 -14.88 12.57 -5.06
C ALA A 49 -13.35 12.53 -5.05
N TYR A 50 -12.70 12.71 -6.21
CA TYR A 50 -11.24 12.72 -6.30
C TYR A 50 -10.66 14.00 -5.71
N GLN A 51 -11.29 15.15 -5.94
CA GLN A 51 -10.91 16.39 -5.27
C GLN A 51 -10.96 16.22 -3.74
N HIS A 52 -12.03 15.59 -3.22
CA HIS A 52 -12.18 15.36 -1.79
C HIS A 52 -11.07 14.44 -1.27
N PHE A 53 -10.74 13.38 -2.00
CA PHE A 53 -9.66 12.47 -1.66
C PHE A 53 -8.33 13.20 -1.43
N PHE A 54 -8.00 14.21 -2.25
CA PHE A 54 -6.76 14.98 -2.08
C PHE A 54 -6.89 16.25 -1.25
N ALA A 55 -8.10 16.67 -0.87
CA ALA A 55 -8.34 17.95 -0.19
C ALA A 55 -7.61 18.04 1.17
N ALA A 56 -7.69 16.97 1.97
CA ALA A 56 -7.03 16.92 3.28
C ALA A 56 -5.54 16.56 3.19
N LEU A 57 -5.14 15.85 2.14
CA LEU A 57 -3.81 15.24 2.01
C LEU A 57 -3.26 15.39 0.58
N PRO A 58 -3.02 16.63 0.10
CA PRO A 58 -2.54 16.86 -1.26
C PRO A 58 -1.17 16.20 -1.51
N GLN A 59 -0.34 16.02 -0.47
CA GLN A 59 0.94 15.33 -0.52
C GLN A 59 0.87 13.88 -0.98
N ASP A 60 -0.30 13.24 -0.91
CA ASP A 60 -0.49 11.86 -1.37
C ASP A 60 -0.40 11.74 -2.90
N ALA A 61 -0.38 12.87 -3.62
CA ALA A 61 -0.08 12.95 -5.05
C ALA A 61 1.43 12.88 -5.37
N TYR A 62 2.32 13.07 -4.37
CA TYR A 62 3.77 13.07 -4.56
C TYR A 62 4.36 11.82 -5.25
N PRO A 63 3.84 10.58 -5.09
CA PRO A 63 4.29 9.40 -5.81
C PRO A 63 4.42 9.60 -7.33
N LEU A 64 3.62 10.51 -7.92
CA LEU A 64 3.72 10.88 -9.34
C LEU A 64 5.14 11.36 -9.73
N LEU A 65 5.79 12.14 -8.86
CA LEU A 65 7.11 12.71 -9.09
C LEU A 65 8.25 11.81 -8.61
N HIS A 66 7.95 10.82 -7.78
CA HIS A 66 8.94 9.97 -7.14
C HIS A 66 8.86 8.53 -7.65
N THR A 67 8.05 7.70 -7.00
CA THR A 67 7.84 6.29 -7.32
C THR A 67 6.43 5.91 -6.88
N TYR A 68 5.79 4.97 -7.57
CA TYR A 68 4.49 4.44 -7.17
C TYR A 68 4.46 2.95 -7.48
N ILE A 69 4.29 2.11 -6.45
CA ILE A 69 4.19 0.65 -6.48
C ILE A 69 5.48 -0.03 -6.99
N ASP A 70 5.85 0.16 -8.25
CA ASP A 70 7.03 -0.41 -8.90
C ASP A 70 8.02 0.69 -9.29
N LYS A 71 9.29 0.55 -8.88
CA LYS A 71 10.36 1.50 -9.20
C LYS A 71 10.67 1.64 -10.69
N ARG A 72 10.26 0.67 -11.51
CA ARG A 72 10.45 0.67 -12.97
C ARG A 72 9.44 1.56 -13.69
N PHE A 73 8.34 1.93 -13.04
CA PHE A 73 7.34 2.79 -13.64
C PHE A 73 7.92 4.17 -13.96
N ARG A 74 7.85 4.53 -15.24
CA ARG A 74 8.22 5.85 -15.72
C ARG A 74 7.11 6.83 -15.34
N ALA A 75 7.38 8.13 -15.46
CA ALA A 75 6.39 9.15 -15.08
C ALA A 75 5.04 9.02 -15.81
N ALA A 76 5.04 8.53 -17.06
CA ALA A 76 3.81 8.24 -17.80
C ALA A 76 3.04 7.04 -17.23
N ASP A 77 3.75 5.97 -16.88
CA ASP A 77 3.15 4.78 -16.26
C ASP A 77 2.57 5.13 -14.89
N ARG A 78 3.30 5.92 -14.09
CA ARG A 78 2.82 6.38 -12.78
C ARG A 78 1.53 7.19 -12.91
N LEU A 79 1.45 8.13 -13.84
CA LEU A 79 0.21 8.87 -14.11
C LEU A 79 -0.94 7.91 -14.45
N LYS A 80 -0.72 6.99 -15.41
CA LYS A 80 -1.72 6.02 -15.83
C LYS A 80 -2.19 5.15 -14.66
N HIS A 81 -1.25 4.60 -13.89
CA HIS A 81 -1.54 3.69 -12.79
C HIS A 81 -2.20 4.38 -11.61
N MET A 82 -1.74 5.58 -11.22
CA MET A 82 -2.37 6.35 -10.15
C MET A 82 -3.80 6.76 -10.50
N SER A 83 -4.04 7.26 -11.72
CA SER A 83 -5.40 7.62 -12.16
C SER A 83 -6.31 6.39 -12.24
N ALA A 84 -5.81 5.28 -12.79
CA ALA A 84 -6.58 4.04 -12.88
C ALA A 84 -6.86 3.43 -11.50
N ASP A 85 -5.90 3.48 -10.56
CA ASP A 85 -6.07 2.99 -9.19
C ASP A 85 -7.22 3.71 -8.49
N LEU A 86 -7.23 5.05 -8.54
CA LEU A 86 -8.28 5.85 -7.89
C LEU A 86 -9.66 5.59 -8.52
N ALA A 87 -9.71 5.50 -9.86
CA ALA A 87 -10.95 5.22 -10.57
C ALA A 87 -11.50 3.82 -10.25
N THR A 88 -10.61 2.82 -10.24
CA THR A 88 -10.97 1.43 -9.92
C THR A 88 -11.40 1.29 -8.47
N ALA A 89 -10.70 1.92 -7.53
CA ALA A 89 -11.05 1.93 -6.12
C ALA A 89 -12.42 2.55 -5.90
N LYS A 90 -12.71 3.70 -6.52
CA LYS A 90 -14.02 4.34 -6.44
C LYS A 90 -15.14 3.40 -6.94
N ALA A 91 -14.92 2.76 -8.08
CA ALA A 91 -15.89 1.82 -8.66
C ALA A 91 -16.08 0.56 -7.79
N ALA A 92 -14.99 -0.01 -7.29
CA ALA A 92 -15.00 -1.26 -6.52
C ALA A 92 -15.54 -1.09 -5.09
N PHE A 93 -15.22 0.03 -4.42
CA PHE A 93 -15.69 0.31 -3.07
C PHE A 93 -17.10 0.91 -3.05
N GLY A 94 -17.51 1.58 -4.12
CA GLY A 94 -18.70 2.43 -4.12
C GLY A 94 -18.47 3.79 -3.45
N GLU A 95 -19.37 4.73 -3.72
CA GLU A 95 -19.20 6.14 -3.36
C GLU A 95 -19.08 6.38 -1.85
N ASP A 96 -19.88 5.67 -1.05
CA ASP A 96 -19.93 5.84 0.41
C ASP A 96 -18.65 5.35 1.10
N ILE A 97 -18.19 4.14 0.78
CA ILE A 97 -16.93 3.59 1.32
C ILE A 97 -15.75 4.45 0.86
N PHE A 98 -15.69 4.80 -0.42
CA PHE A 98 -14.62 5.64 -0.96
C PHE A 98 -14.55 7.00 -0.23
N SER A 99 -15.70 7.64 0.00
CA SER A 99 -15.77 8.93 0.70
C SER A 99 -15.31 8.82 2.16
N ARG A 100 -15.71 7.76 2.86
CA ARG A 100 -15.26 7.52 4.24
C ARG A 100 -13.74 7.29 4.32
N LEU A 101 -13.16 6.62 3.32
CA LEU A 101 -11.72 6.39 3.22
C LEU A 101 -10.90 7.64 2.83
N ASN A 102 -11.52 8.82 2.66
CA ASN A 102 -10.75 10.04 2.39
C ASN A 102 -9.86 10.46 3.56
N LEU A 103 -10.28 10.18 4.80
CA LEU A 103 -9.54 10.49 6.02
C LEU A 103 -8.72 9.29 6.50
N ARG A 104 -7.48 9.51 6.94
CA ARG A 104 -6.58 8.44 7.41
C ARG A 104 -7.03 7.75 8.69
N GLU A 105 -7.81 8.47 9.51
CA GLU A 105 -8.33 7.96 10.79
C GLU A 105 -9.48 6.97 10.58
N ASN A 106 -10.19 7.12 9.46
CA ASN A 106 -11.31 6.26 9.14
C ASN A 106 -10.83 4.89 8.69
N SER A 107 -11.59 3.87 9.09
CA SER A 107 -11.40 2.50 8.64
C SER A 107 -12.75 1.81 8.54
N ILE A 108 -12.82 0.85 7.62
CA ILE A 108 -14.03 0.06 7.35
C ILE A 108 -13.75 -1.34 7.82
N VAL A 109 -14.56 -1.83 8.77
CA VAL A 109 -14.43 -3.20 9.26
C VAL A 109 -14.76 -4.17 8.13
N LEU A 110 -13.81 -5.03 7.79
CA LEU A 110 -13.99 -6.12 6.84
C LEU A 110 -14.48 -7.37 7.55
N SER A 111 -13.88 -7.71 8.69
CA SER A 111 -14.28 -8.86 9.50
C SER A 111 -13.74 -8.73 10.92
N PRO A 112 -14.57 -8.98 11.96
CA PRO A 112 -14.03 -9.36 13.26
C PRO A 112 -13.35 -10.73 13.16
N LEU A 113 -12.36 -10.96 14.01
CA LEU A 113 -11.61 -12.20 14.17
C LEU A 113 -11.64 -12.61 15.66
N SER A 114 -10.95 -13.71 15.99
CA SER A 114 -10.80 -14.18 17.36
C SER A 114 -10.06 -13.19 18.27
N ASP A 115 -10.35 -13.24 19.56
CA ASP A 115 -9.64 -12.52 20.62
C ASP A 115 -9.52 -11.00 20.42
N GLY A 116 -10.60 -10.36 19.98
CA GLY A 116 -10.65 -8.89 19.84
C GLY A 116 -9.83 -8.35 18.66
N LEU A 117 -9.47 -9.22 17.72
CA LEU A 117 -8.79 -8.82 16.50
C LEU A 117 -9.80 -8.41 15.43
N ILE A 118 -9.51 -7.34 14.70
CA ILE A 118 -10.40 -6.80 13.67
C ILE A 118 -9.58 -6.55 12.40
N LEU A 119 -10.07 -7.06 11.27
CA LEU A 119 -9.56 -6.69 9.95
C LEU A 119 -10.31 -5.48 9.42
N CYS A 120 -9.57 -4.47 9.01
CA CYS A 120 -10.12 -3.23 8.46
C CYS A 120 -9.50 -2.87 7.11
N LEU A 121 -10.28 -2.27 6.23
CA LEU A 121 -9.82 -1.53 5.06
C LEU A 121 -9.63 -0.06 5.45
N ASN A 122 -8.51 0.54 5.09
CA ASN A 122 -8.21 1.93 5.38
C ASN A 122 -7.28 2.55 4.33
N ARG A 123 -7.10 3.87 4.40
CA ARG A 123 -6.00 4.55 3.72
C ARG A 123 -4.66 4.01 4.18
N ASN A 124 -3.73 3.85 3.24
CA ASN A 124 -2.33 3.68 3.58
C ASN A 124 -1.86 4.91 4.37
N THR A 125 -1.22 4.68 5.51
CA THR A 125 -0.63 5.71 6.37
C THR A 125 0.90 5.62 6.44
N ASN A 126 1.49 4.55 5.90
CA ASN A 126 2.89 4.22 6.08
C ASN A 126 3.76 4.83 4.97
N CYS A 127 3.45 4.57 3.71
CA CYS A 127 4.26 5.04 2.57
C CYS A 127 3.43 5.12 1.29
N MET A 128 3.17 6.32 0.79
CA MET A 128 2.28 6.52 -0.37
C MET A 128 2.88 5.96 -1.67
N ASP A 129 4.20 5.80 -1.72
CA ASP A 129 4.85 5.14 -2.85
C ASP A 129 4.50 3.64 -2.91
N GLU A 130 3.96 3.04 -1.84
CA GLU A 130 3.51 1.64 -1.77
C GLU A 130 1.99 1.48 -1.98
N GLY A 131 1.34 2.49 -2.59
CA GLY A 131 -0.10 2.51 -2.87
C GLY A 131 -0.88 3.38 -1.89
N TRP A 132 -2.17 3.58 -2.15
CA TRP A 132 -3.03 4.42 -1.30
C TRP A 132 -3.93 3.64 -0.35
N TRP A 133 -4.06 2.33 -0.54
CA TRP A 133 -4.96 1.49 0.22
C TRP A 133 -4.19 0.53 1.11
N ALA A 134 -4.80 0.15 2.22
CA ALA A 134 -4.25 -0.85 3.10
C ALA A 134 -5.36 -1.69 3.75
N VAL A 135 -5.05 -2.97 3.97
CA VAL A 135 -5.76 -3.78 4.95
C VAL A 135 -4.94 -3.77 6.23
N SER A 136 -5.56 -3.48 7.37
CA SER A 136 -4.92 -3.52 8.68
C SER A 136 -5.56 -4.56 9.59
N LEU A 137 -4.73 -5.22 10.38
CA LEU A 137 -5.14 -6.01 11.52
C LEU A 137 -5.00 -5.14 12.76
N ARG A 138 -6.10 -4.93 13.48
CA ARG A 138 -6.19 -4.08 14.67
C ARG A 138 -6.64 -4.88 15.89
N ASN A 139 -6.33 -4.37 17.07
CA ASN A 139 -6.95 -4.83 18.31
C ASN A 139 -8.17 -3.97 18.67
N ASP A 140 -8.83 -4.28 19.78
CA ASP A 140 -9.98 -3.53 20.32
C ASP A 140 -9.67 -2.05 20.60
N ASP A 141 -8.41 -1.71 20.92
CA ASP A 141 -7.96 -0.31 21.10
C ASP A 141 -7.73 0.43 19.76
N ASN A 142 -8.16 -0.16 18.63
CA ASN A 142 -7.95 0.34 17.28
C ASN A 142 -6.46 0.51 16.89
N ARG A 143 -5.54 -0.12 17.60
CA ARG A 143 -4.10 -0.07 17.32
C ARG A 143 -3.76 -1.02 16.18
N ILE A 144 -3.09 -0.50 15.15
CA ILE A 144 -2.63 -1.30 14.01
C ILE A 144 -1.48 -2.23 14.45
N LEU A 145 -1.71 -3.54 14.36
CA LEU A 145 -0.75 -4.61 14.69
C LEU A 145 -0.01 -5.07 13.44
N TYR A 146 -0.72 -5.18 12.33
CA TYR A 146 -0.18 -5.46 10.99
C TYR A 146 -0.87 -4.58 9.94
N SER A 147 -0.17 -4.25 8.87
CA SER A 147 -0.70 -3.49 7.75
C SER A 147 -0.15 -4.06 6.43
N ALA A 148 -1.01 -4.24 5.45
CA ALA A 148 -0.64 -4.65 4.11
C ALA A 148 -1.14 -3.64 3.10
N THR A 149 -0.21 -3.00 2.38
CA THR A 149 -0.51 -1.92 1.44
C THR A 149 -0.71 -2.45 0.03
N PHE A 150 -1.63 -1.85 -0.72
CA PHE A 150 -1.95 -2.28 -2.07
C PHE A 150 -2.44 -1.14 -2.98
N ALA A 151 -2.49 -1.44 -4.27
CA ALA A 151 -3.11 -0.62 -5.31
C ALA A 151 -3.79 -1.51 -6.38
N PHE A 152 -4.78 -0.97 -7.07
CA PHE A 152 -5.38 -1.57 -8.26
C PHE A 152 -4.54 -1.26 -9.50
N ILE A 153 -3.96 -2.29 -10.10
CA ILE A 153 -3.13 -2.16 -11.31
C ILE A 153 -3.55 -3.22 -12.32
N GLY A 154 -3.92 -2.79 -13.52
CA GLY A 154 -4.26 -3.71 -14.62
C GLY A 154 -5.44 -4.64 -14.30
N GLY A 155 -6.42 -4.16 -13.54
CA GLY A 155 -7.59 -4.94 -13.12
C GLY A 155 -7.34 -5.93 -11.98
N ARG A 156 -6.20 -5.84 -11.30
CA ARG A 156 -5.84 -6.72 -10.17
C ARG A 156 -5.41 -5.90 -8.97
N ILE A 157 -5.48 -6.49 -7.78
CA ILE A 157 -4.85 -5.93 -6.58
C ILE A 157 -3.36 -6.32 -6.57
N ILE A 158 -2.49 -5.32 -6.51
CA ILE A 158 -1.05 -5.48 -6.33
C ILE A 158 -0.68 -5.14 -4.91
N ILE A 159 -0.13 -6.12 -4.18
CA ILE A 159 0.29 -5.98 -2.80
C ILE A 159 1.74 -5.50 -2.79
N ALA A 160 1.96 -4.30 -2.26
CA ALA A 160 3.25 -3.65 -2.30
C ALA A 160 4.10 -3.94 -1.06
N SER A 161 3.48 -4.09 0.11
CA SER A 161 4.18 -4.44 1.34
C SER A 161 3.27 -5.10 2.36
N VAL A 162 3.84 -5.93 3.22
CA VAL A 162 3.22 -6.41 4.46
C VAL A 162 4.14 -6.05 5.62
N GLN A 163 3.65 -5.24 6.55
CA GLN A 163 4.39 -4.69 7.67
C GLN A 163 3.77 -5.15 8.98
N GLY A 164 4.62 -5.57 9.91
CA GLY A 164 4.23 -6.03 11.23
C GLY A 164 5.01 -5.32 12.34
N PRO A 165 4.94 -5.84 13.58
CA PRO A 165 5.65 -5.28 14.73
C PRO A 165 7.15 -5.14 14.48
N ALA A 166 7.72 -4.04 14.98
CA ALA A 166 9.15 -3.74 14.93
C ALA A 166 9.68 -3.44 16.34
N GLY A 167 10.98 -3.65 16.56
CA GLY A 167 11.63 -3.42 17.85
C GLY A 167 11.86 -4.70 18.66
N ALA A 168 12.32 -4.54 19.91
CA ALA A 168 12.76 -5.64 20.76
C ALA A 168 11.64 -6.66 21.06
N GLU A 169 10.42 -6.18 21.27
CA GLU A 169 9.25 -7.00 21.62
C GLU A 169 8.53 -7.61 20.41
N ALA A 170 8.99 -7.33 19.18
CA ALA A 170 8.30 -7.70 17.96
C ALA A 170 7.98 -9.20 17.90
N LYS A 171 8.93 -10.06 18.29
CA LYS A 171 8.72 -11.51 18.23
C LYS A 171 7.67 -12.01 19.19
N ASP A 172 7.66 -11.49 20.41
CA ASP A 172 6.72 -11.94 21.42
C ASP A 172 5.32 -11.45 21.07
N GLN A 173 5.21 -10.28 20.44
CA GLN A 173 3.96 -9.83 19.82
C GLN A 173 3.52 -10.75 18.67
N VAL A 174 4.41 -11.15 17.75
CA VAL A 174 4.06 -12.10 16.67
C VAL A 174 3.62 -13.45 17.24
N ARG A 175 4.29 -13.97 18.28
CA ARG A 175 3.91 -15.23 18.95
C ARG A 175 2.53 -15.14 19.58
N ARG A 176 2.25 -14.06 20.33
CA ARG A 176 0.93 -13.81 20.93
C ARG A 176 -0.16 -13.75 19.86
N LEU A 177 0.06 -12.98 18.80
CA LEU A 177 -0.89 -12.87 17.69
C LEU A 177 -1.11 -14.21 16.98
N THR A 178 -0.05 -15.00 16.78
CA THR A 178 -0.18 -16.33 16.17
C THR A 178 -1.02 -17.26 17.03
N LYS A 179 -0.92 -17.17 18.37
CA LYS A 179 -1.78 -17.93 19.30
C LYS A 179 -3.24 -17.49 19.21
N GLN A 180 -3.49 -16.17 19.18
CA GLN A 180 -4.83 -15.61 19.02
C GLN A 180 -5.48 -16.00 17.69
N LEU A 181 -4.66 -16.13 16.64
CA LEU A 181 -5.07 -16.60 15.32
C LEU A 181 -5.03 -18.13 15.19
N HIS A 182 -5.11 -18.87 16.29
CA HIS A 182 -5.15 -20.35 16.33
C HIS A 182 -4.03 -21.05 15.55
N GLY A 183 -2.83 -20.47 15.56
CA GLY A 183 -1.66 -20.99 14.86
C GLY A 183 -1.41 -20.39 13.47
N LEU A 184 -2.37 -19.61 12.93
CA LEU A 184 -2.18 -18.89 11.67
C LEU A 184 -1.24 -17.71 11.88
N ARG A 185 -0.15 -17.66 11.12
CA ARG A 185 0.78 -16.52 11.18
C ARG A 185 0.09 -15.25 10.68
N PRO A 186 0.21 -14.10 11.38
CA PRO A 186 -0.45 -12.85 10.97
C PRO A 186 -0.13 -12.43 9.53
N GLN A 187 1.09 -12.63 9.06
CA GLN A 187 1.48 -12.32 7.68
C GLN A 187 0.67 -13.13 6.64
N ASN A 188 0.44 -14.41 6.92
CA ASN A 188 -0.35 -15.28 6.05
C ASN A 188 -1.82 -14.82 6.05
N LEU A 189 -2.36 -14.48 7.22
CA LEU A 189 -3.70 -13.90 7.34
C LEU A 189 -3.85 -12.66 6.46
N MET A 190 -2.93 -11.69 6.53
CA MET A 190 -3.00 -10.46 5.71
C MET A 190 -3.06 -10.77 4.22
N THR A 191 -2.28 -11.76 3.79
CA THR A 191 -2.18 -12.16 2.38
C THR A 191 -3.45 -12.85 1.92
N VAL A 192 -3.96 -13.78 2.70
CA VAL A 192 -5.22 -14.47 2.43
C VAL A 192 -6.38 -13.48 2.41
N ALA A 193 -6.43 -12.54 3.36
CA ALA A 193 -7.44 -11.48 3.37
C ALA A 193 -7.40 -10.64 2.09
N LEU A 194 -6.21 -10.28 1.60
CA LEU A 194 -6.06 -9.54 0.34
C LEU A 194 -6.42 -10.38 -0.89
N GLN A 195 -6.19 -11.70 -0.89
CA GLN A 195 -6.65 -12.59 -1.96
C GLN A 195 -8.18 -12.63 -2.03
N TYR A 196 -8.85 -12.78 -0.88
CA TYR A 196 -10.31 -12.72 -0.82
C TYR A 196 -10.84 -11.35 -1.22
N LEU A 197 -10.19 -10.27 -0.78
CA LEU A 197 -10.56 -8.92 -1.17
C LEU A 197 -10.42 -8.71 -2.68
N ALA A 198 -9.34 -9.20 -3.30
CA ALA A 198 -9.15 -9.13 -4.75
C ALA A 198 -10.22 -9.90 -5.51
N ALA A 199 -10.53 -11.11 -5.07
CA ALA A 199 -11.58 -11.92 -5.68
C ALA A 199 -12.95 -11.22 -5.59
N ALA A 200 -13.27 -10.65 -4.43
CA ALA A 200 -14.54 -9.94 -4.21
C ALA A 200 -14.65 -8.63 -5.00
N LEU A 201 -13.56 -7.86 -5.10
CA LEU A 201 -13.60 -6.51 -5.71
C LEU A 201 -13.30 -6.48 -7.21
N THR A 202 -12.55 -7.46 -7.71
CA THR A 202 -12.07 -7.45 -9.11
C THR A 202 -12.41 -8.71 -9.88
N GLY A 203 -12.87 -9.78 -9.21
CA GLY A 203 -13.01 -11.10 -9.82
C GLY A 203 -11.68 -11.76 -10.20
N THR A 204 -10.55 -11.25 -9.66
CA THR A 204 -9.20 -11.76 -9.94
C THR A 204 -8.40 -12.02 -8.67
N HIS A 205 -7.23 -12.65 -8.82
CA HIS A 205 -6.30 -12.88 -7.71
C HIS A 205 -5.45 -11.64 -7.41
N ALA A 206 -5.09 -11.48 -6.13
CA ALA A 206 -4.06 -10.51 -5.76
C ALA A 206 -2.69 -11.02 -6.20
N ALA A 207 -1.84 -10.11 -6.66
CA ALA A 207 -0.46 -10.42 -7.01
C ALA A 207 0.51 -9.59 -6.15
N GLY A 208 1.69 -10.14 -5.92
CA GLY A 208 2.77 -9.44 -5.27
C GLY A 208 3.67 -8.69 -6.23
N ILE A 209 4.43 -7.75 -5.68
CA ILE A 209 5.59 -7.19 -6.37
C ILE A 209 6.81 -8.05 -6.04
N ALA A 210 7.51 -8.50 -7.08
CA ALA A 210 8.78 -9.21 -6.92
C ALA A 210 9.78 -8.39 -6.10
N HIS A 211 10.56 -9.08 -5.27
CA HIS A 211 11.38 -8.46 -4.23
C HIS A 211 12.28 -7.33 -4.75
N ASP A 212 12.90 -7.52 -5.91
CA ASP A 212 13.84 -6.57 -6.51
C ASP A 212 13.19 -5.26 -6.98
N HIS A 213 11.87 -5.16 -7.08
CA HIS A 213 11.16 -4.03 -7.65
C HIS A 213 10.44 -3.14 -6.61
N GLN A 214 10.48 -3.52 -5.33
CA GLN A 214 9.87 -2.75 -4.23
C GLN A 214 10.55 -1.39 -4.01
N VAL A 215 9.75 -0.38 -3.68
CA VAL A 215 10.20 1.03 -3.57
C VAL A 215 11.23 1.27 -2.45
N LYS A 216 11.15 0.53 -1.34
CA LYS A 216 12.01 0.73 -0.15
C LYS A 216 13.44 0.16 -0.26
N LEU A 217 13.92 -0.20 -1.44
CA LEU A 217 15.31 -0.62 -1.62
C LEU A 217 16.29 0.56 -1.62
N ARG A 218 16.62 1.08 -0.43
CA ARG A 218 17.88 1.82 -0.26
C ARG A 218 19.03 0.83 -0.43
N TRP A 219 20.02 1.18 -1.26
CA TRP A 219 21.25 0.40 -1.48
C TRP A 219 21.97 -0.03 -0.17
N ARG A 220 21.84 0.76 0.91
CA ARG A 220 22.40 0.44 2.24
C ARG A 220 21.60 -0.58 3.06
N LEU A 221 20.33 -0.83 2.72
CA LEU A 221 19.48 -1.86 3.33
C LEU A 221 19.47 -3.19 2.56
N LYS A 222 20.10 -3.28 1.37
CA LYS A 222 20.24 -4.54 0.62
C LYS A 222 20.81 -5.71 1.45
N LYS A 223 21.62 -5.41 2.49
CA LYS A 223 22.19 -6.42 3.39
C LYS A 223 21.31 -6.77 4.61
N ARG A 224 20.19 -6.05 4.84
CA ARG A 224 19.32 -6.17 6.02
C ARG A 224 17.88 -6.59 5.71
N VAL A 225 17.55 -6.78 4.44
CA VAL A 225 16.22 -7.22 4.00
C VAL A 225 16.35 -8.68 3.57
N GLN A 226 15.78 -9.61 4.36
CA GLN A 226 15.84 -11.07 4.16
C GLN A 226 14.44 -11.66 3.99
N MET A 227 13.65 -11.16 3.04
CA MET A 227 12.32 -11.72 2.71
C MET A 227 12.23 -11.91 1.20
N ASN A 228 12.25 -13.17 0.76
CA ASN A 228 11.95 -13.52 -0.62
C ASN A 228 10.42 -13.58 -0.78
N TYR A 229 9.83 -12.49 -1.24
CA TYR A 229 8.40 -12.38 -1.50
C TYR A 229 7.93 -13.34 -2.59
N ASP A 230 8.78 -13.74 -3.54
CA ASP A 230 8.41 -14.63 -4.64
C ASP A 230 7.95 -16.00 -4.12
N SER A 231 8.53 -16.47 -3.02
CA SER A 231 8.13 -17.73 -2.36
C SER A 231 6.82 -17.61 -1.55
N PHE A 232 6.42 -16.41 -1.17
CA PHE A 232 5.27 -16.12 -0.30
C PHE A 232 3.95 -16.00 -1.07
N TRP A 233 4.00 -15.61 -2.35
CA TRP A 233 2.84 -15.47 -3.23
C TRP A 233 2.27 -16.80 -3.76
N HIS A 234 2.95 -17.92 -3.51
CA HIS A 234 2.52 -19.26 -3.93
C HIS A 234 1.63 -19.98 -2.92
N LEU A 235 1.11 -19.29 -1.89
CA LEU A 235 0.10 -19.86 -1.00
C LEU A 235 -1.15 -20.23 -1.83
N PRO A 236 -1.51 -21.51 -1.92
CA PRO A 236 -2.65 -21.93 -2.74
C PRO A 236 -3.94 -21.41 -2.11
N ALA A 237 -4.83 -20.85 -2.94
CA ALA A 237 -6.24 -20.75 -2.60
C ALA A 237 -6.76 -22.15 -2.23
N PRO A 238 -7.72 -22.28 -1.29
CA PRO A 238 -8.31 -23.58 -0.99
C PRO A 238 -9.22 -24.00 -2.15
N THR A 239 -8.64 -24.60 -3.20
CA THR A 239 -9.13 -25.77 -3.95
C THR A 239 -8.23 -26.09 -5.16
N ARG A 240 -7.60 -27.28 -5.10
CA ARG A 240 -7.03 -28.21 -6.13
C ARG A 240 -6.86 -27.67 -7.57
N THR A 241 -5.73 -27.78 -8.27
CA THR A 241 -4.74 -28.88 -8.41
C THR A 241 -3.37 -28.35 -8.85
N TRP A 242 -2.29 -28.97 -8.36
CA TRP A 242 -0.89 -28.65 -8.68
C TRP A 242 -0.37 -29.51 -9.84
N SER A 243 0.40 -28.91 -10.76
CA SER A 243 1.53 -29.61 -11.38
C SER A 243 2.65 -28.60 -11.71
N GLN A 244 3.88 -29.03 -11.43
CA GLN A 244 5.16 -28.34 -11.62
C GLN A 244 5.59 -27.41 -10.45
N GLY A 245 6.36 -28.01 -9.54
CA GLY A 245 6.92 -27.35 -8.37
C GLY A 245 8.33 -26.81 -8.57
N PHE A 246 8.82 -26.07 -7.57
CA PHE A 246 10.23 -25.92 -7.26
C PHE A 246 10.42 -25.68 -5.75
N ILE A 247 11.64 -25.96 -5.29
CA ILE A 247 12.03 -26.41 -3.94
C ILE A 247 12.07 -25.30 -2.88
N MET A 248 11.54 -25.59 -1.68
CA MET A 248 11.64 -24.78 -0.47
C MET A 248 13.07 -24.70 0.09
N LYS A 249 13.56 -23.50 0.43
CA LYS A 249 14.63 -23.32 1.44
C LYS A 249 14.44 -22.08 2.33
N LYS A 250 14.33 -22.38 3.63
CA LYS A 250 14.71 -21.65 4.87
C LYS A 250 14.17 -20.22 5.10
N VAL A 251 13.31 -20.11 6.12
CA VAL A 251 12.81 -18.89 6.76
C VAL A 251 13.75 -18.49 7.91
N LEU A 252 14.22 -17.24 7.94
CA LEU A 252 14.90 -16.63 9.07
C LEU A 252 14.34 -15.22 9.30
N LEU A 253 13.70 -15.03 10.46
CA LEU A 253 13.49 -13.71 11.07
C LEU A 253 14.85 -13.15 11.49
N TYR A 254 15.08 -11.82 11.52
CA TYR A 254 15.67 -11.10 12.67
C TYR A 254 16.06 -9.62 12.41
N LYS A 255 15.86 -8.83 13.49
CA LYS A 255 16.59 -7.65 14.04
C LYS A 255 16.71 -6.36 13.21
N LEU A 256 16.08 -5.30 13.75
CA LEU A 256 16.62 -3.93 13.68
C LEU A 256 17.91 -3.84 14.50
#